data_AF-A0A510IZ90-F1
#
_entry.id   AF-A0A510IZ90-F1
#
_cell.length_a   1.000
_cell.length_b   1.000
_cell.length_c   1.000
_cell.angle_alpha   90.00
_cell.angle_beta   90.00
_cell.angle_gamma   90.00
#
_symmetry.space_group_name_H-M   'P 1'
#
loop_
_entity.id
_entity.type
_entity.pdbx_description
1 polymer ?
#
loop_
_entity_poly.entity_id
_entity_poly.type
_entity_poly.pdbx_seq_one_letter_code
_entity_poly.pdbx_strand_id
1 'polypeptide(L)'
;MRFIANLRRQTLDAFASHLISADGYLLSAHRITNPNLRLAVEVRNRGLPLFADNGTKQLIDSVIAKFSEKAREITREVKTLRRQLGHLPRGREVPPSLRKKADALAESVLTDCTERSESIDTIELIQRQLLMNPTDLIAQEDFASTCLVALDLEREITGWTVERIASRNRRSLRLWQKVAENPLCQGLATYAVLSAMDYNTARDAGQLAAEAGVTSAAMGLAGVCGDLNATDFYVSGTASFKLARPVPRRYVRLAQVLKGITDGYRDRNTILQKFHCLGLGAPSLLPIAAAALPAKTIVTADATSPIHAAAKDRVLYDPENFGDRASTKEIVERILNGGNWPFLSPFTKSFKQKFGHDPEGARRWWDTLGNPSISRKTLHQPSELTSSLPLFCEADQHVKPIARDTWIAHNHWVLGELTEGRSGPKRREFAQRIIDHWLDGPLTTTSRGLGVVKRILLN
;
A
#
# COMPACT_ATOMS: atom_id res chain seq x y z
N MET A 1 -1.32 -14.27 5.49
CA MET A 1 -0.87 -13.38 4.41
C MET A 1 0.65 -13.32 4.57
N ARG A 2 1.40 -12.61 3.74
CA ARG A 2 2.82 -12.37 3.99
C ARG A 2 3.17 -10.95 3.60
N PHE A 3 3.97 -10.27 4.41
CA PHE A 3 4.48 -8.95 4.07
C PHE A 3 5.91 -9.07 3.56
N ILE A 4 6.11 -8.69 2.30
CA ILE A 4 7.38 -8.76 1.59
C ILE A 4 8.12 -7.44 1.83
N ALA A 5 9.27 -7.51 2.50
CA ALA A 5 10.03 -6.31 2.83
C ALA A 5 10.71 -5.74 1.58
N ASN A 6 10.87 -4.42 1.52
CA ASN A 6 11.71 -3.84 0.47
C ASN A 6 13.16 -4.27 0.70
N LEU A 7 13.86 -4.73 -0.33
CA LEU A 7 15.27 -5.07 -0.23
C LEU A 7 16.10 -3.80 -0.06
N ARG A 8 16.50 -3.56 1.18
CA ARG A 8 17.32 -2.43 1.63
C ARG A 8 18.26 -2.94 2.71
N ARG A 9 19.40 -2.27 2.86
CA ARG A 9 20.32 -2.57 3.97
C ARG A 9 19.64 -2.40 5.33
N GLN A 10 18.82 -1.35 5.48
CA GLN A 10 18.07 -1.05 6.70
C GLN A 10 17.05 -2.11 7.10
N THR A 11 16.58 -2.93 6.16
CA THR A 11 15.62 -4.01 6.44
C THR A 11 16.33 -5.35 6.54
N LEU A 12 17.30 -5.64 5.67
CA LEU A 12 18.04 -6.90 5.70
C LEU A 12 18.98 -7.02 6.91
N ASP A 13 19.89 -6.05 7.10
CA ASP A 13 20.89 -6.08 8.17
C ASP A 13 20.21 -6.02 9.54
N ALA A 14 19.20 -5.16 9.68
CA ALA A 14 18.46 -5.01 10.92
C ALA A 14 17.76 -6.32 11.30
N PHE A 15 17.07 -6.96 10.35
CA PHE A 15 16.35 -8.21 10.63
C PHE A 15 17.36 -9.32 10.96
N ALA A 16 18.48 -9.38 10.23
CA ALA A 16 19.59 -10.29 10.52
C ALA A 16 20.15 -10.15 11.93
N SER A 17 20.43 -8.91 12.38
CA SER A 17 21.04 -8.64 13.68
C SER A 17 20.15 -9.04 14.86
N HIS A 18 18.85 -9.23 14.61
CA HIS A 18 17.87 -9.66 15.61
C HIS A 18 17.33 -11.07 15.36
N LEU A 19 17.94 -11.85 14.46
CA LEU A 19 17.49 -13.20 14.10
C LEU A 19 16.02 -13.26 13.64
N ILE A 20 15.53 -12.17 13.03
CA ILE A 20 14.18 -12.10 12.47
C ILE A 20 14.25 -12.58 11.02
N SER A 21 13.40 -13.54 10.67
CA SER A 21 13.21 -13.95 9.28
C SER A 21 12.06 -13.17 8.66
N ALA A 22 12.35 -12.35 7.64
CA ALA A 22 11.29 -11.80 6.80
C ALA A 22 10.61 -12.92 6.00
N ASP A 23 9.36 -12.70 5.59
CA ASP A 23 8.64 -13.63 4.69
C ASP A 23 9.23 -13.65 3.26
N GLY A 24 9.99 -12.62 2.91
CA GLY A 24 10.62 -12.44 1.60
C GLY A 24 11.01 -10.99 1.38
N TYR A 25 11.70 -10.73 0.28
CA TYR A 25 12.13 -9.39 -0.11
C TYR A 25 11.71 -9.03 -1.53
N LEU A 26 11.55 -7.73 -1.81
CA LEU A 26 11.26 -7.21 -3.13
C LEU A 26 12.33 -6.20 -3.56
N LEU A 27 12.87 -6.37 -4.77
CA LEU A 27 13.78 -5.44 -5.41
C LEU A 27 13.24 -5.05 -6.79
N SER A 28 13.17 -3.74 -7.03
CA SER A 28 12.66 -3.18 -8.28
C SER A 28 13.76 -3.05 -9.33
N ALA A 29 13.46 -3.35 -10.59
CA ALA A 29 14.43 -3.37 -11.69
C ALA A 29 15.23 -2.06 -11.85
N HIS A 30 14.59 -0.91 -11.64
CA HIS A 30 15.25 0.41 -11.70
C HIS A 30 16.27 0.65 -10.57
N ARG A 31 16.26 -0.17 -9.51
CA ARG A 31 17.16 -0.07 -8.35
C ARG A 31 18.31 -1.07 -8.39
N ILE A 32 18.48 -1.81 -9.49
CA ILE A 32 19.59 -2.75 -9.61
C ILE A 32 20.91 -2.00 -9.66
N THR A 33 21.76 -2.28 -8.69
CA THR A 33 23.13 -1.80 -8.55
C THR A 33 23.97 -2.92 -7.95
N ASN A 34 25.29 -2.89 -8.14
CA ASN A 34 26.18 -3.91 -7.55
C ASN A 34 25.97 -4.10 -6.04
N PRO A 35 25.80 -3.05 -5.22
CA PRO A 35 25.43 -3.23 -3.80
C PRO A 35 24.11 -3.97 -3.59
N ASN A 36 23.05 -3.63 -4.33
CA ASN A 36 21.74 -4.29 -4.16
C ASN A 36 21.74 -5.74 -4.67
N LEU A 37 22.55 -6.06 -5.68
CA LEU A 37 22.74 -7.44 -6.14
C LEU A 37 23.45 -8.30 -5.08
N ARG A 38 24.38 -7.73 -4.30
CA ARG A 38 24.97 -8.45 -3.15
C ARG A 38 23.93 -8.74 -2.07
N LEU A 39 23.04 -7.78 -1.77
CA LEU A 39 21.92 -8.02 -0.85
C LEU A 39 20.99 -9.13 -1.38
N ALA A 40 20.75 -9.19 -2.70
CA ALA A 40 19.96 -10.26 -3.31
C ALA A 40 20.64 -11.63 -3.14
N VAL A 41 21.97 -11.72 -3.27
CA VAL A 41 22.73 -12.94 -2.97
C VAL A 41 22.51 -13.38 -1.52
N GLU A 42 22.56 -12.45 -0.58
CA GLU A 42 22.36 -12.74 0.83
C GLU A 42 20.94 -13.24 1.13
N VAL A 43 19.91 -12.66 0.51
CA VAL A 43 18.51 -13.15 0.61
C VAL A 43 18.42 -14.59 0.14
N ARG A 44 19.06 -14.94 -0.98
CA ARG A 44 19.06 -16.31 -1.52
C ARG A 44 19.84 -17.29 -0.66
N ASN A 45 20.98 -16.89 -0.09
CA ASN A 45 21.75 -17.72 0.82
C ASN A 45 20.97 -18.08 2.09
N ARG A 46 19.97 -17.27 2.44
CA ARG A 46 19.02 -17.52 3.55
C ARG A 46 17.78 -18.33 3.13
N GLY A 47 17.67 -18.72 1.84
CA GLY A 47 16.54 -19.47 1.32
C GLY A 47 15.22 -18.68 1.28
N LEU A 48 15.29 -17.34 1.27
CA LEU A 48 14.10 -16.49 1.31
C LEU A 48 13.58 -16.15 -0.10
N PRO A 49 12.25 -16.01 -0.28
CA PRO A 49 11.67 -15.54 -1.53
C PRO A 49 12.19 -14.15 -1.92
N LEU A 50 12.46 -13.97 -3.21
CA LEU A 50 12.90 -12.70 -3.79
C LEU A 50 12.02 -12.33 -4.98
N PHE A 51 11.28 -11.24 -4.81
CA PHE A 51 10.41 -10.66 -5.81
C PHE A 51 11.18 -9.64 -6.65
N ALA A 52 11.14 -9.81 -7.96
CA ALA A 52 11.65 -8.87 -8.93
C ALA A 52 10.51 -8.01 -9.48
N ASP A 53 10.44 -6.76 -9.03
CA ASP A 53 9.45 -5.78 -9.49
C ASP A 53 9.85 -5.18 -10.86
N ASN A 54 8.86 -4.87 -11.70
CA ASN A 54 9.01 -4.41 -13.08
C ASN A 54 9.54 -2.96 -13.18
N GLY A 55 9.52 -2.20 -12.07
CA GLY A 55 10.07 -0.86 -12.01
C GLY A 55 9.19 0.27 -12.56
N THR A 56 7.91 0.01 -12.84
CA THR A 56 6.98 1.03 -13.38
C THR A 56 6.73 2.21 -12.44
N LYS A 57 7.08 2.10 -11.14
CA LYS A 57 6.85 3.17 -10.15
C LYS A 57 7.38 4.54 -10.58
N GLN A 58 8.59 4.61 -11.17
CA GLN A 58 9.15 5.89 -11.62
C GLN A 58 8.35 6.47 -12.80
N LEU A 59 7.85 5.62 -13.69
CA LEU A 59 6.99 6.01 -14.80
C LEU A 59 5.65 6.53 -14.29
N ILE A 60 5.03 5.79 -13.36
CA ILE A 60 3.78 6.18 -12.68
C ILE A 60 3.94 7.57 -12.04
N ASP A 61 5.01 7.80 -11.29
CA ASP A 61 5.27 9.09 -10.63
C ASP A 61 5.46 10.23 -11.63
N SER A 62 6.14 9.97 -12.76
CA SER A 62 6.34 10.95 -13.82
C SER A 62 5.03 11.34 -14.50
N VAL A 63 4.16 10.37 -14.81
CA VAL A 63 2.83 10.63 -15.39
C VAL A 63 1.97 11.42 -14.40
N ILE A 64 1.91 10.99 -13.14
CA ILE A 64 1.13 11.69 -12.11
C ILE A 64 1.61 13.14 -11.99
N ALA A 65 2.92 13.38 -11.91
CA ALA A 65 3.46 14.72 -11.84
C ALA A 65 3.04 15.59 -13.04
N LYS A 66 3.18 15.05 -14.27
CA LYS A 66 2.82 15.74 -15.53
C LYS A 66 1.36 16.19 -15.57
N PHE A 67 0.42 15.37 -15.09
CA PHE A 67 -1.01 15.65 -15.20
C PHE A 67 -1.67 16.18 -13.91
N SER A 68 -0.92 16.25 -12.81
CA SER A 68 -1.45 16.59 -11.48
C SER A 68 -2.16 17.95 -11.41
N GLU A 69 -1.66 18.97 -12.09
CA GLU A 69 -2.25 20.32 -12.06
C GLU A 69 -3.64 20.33 -12.71
N LYS A 70 -3.74 19.79 -13.92
CA LYS A 70 -5.02 19.66 -14.66
C LYS A 70 -6.02 18.77 -13.90
N ALA A 71 -5.54 17.68 -13.30
CA ALA A 71 -6.38 16.80 -12.48
C ALA A 71 -6.92 17.53 -11.24
N ARG A 72 -6.13 18.42 -10.63
CA ARG A 72 -6.58 19.25 -9.49
C ARG A 72 -7.66 20.26 -9.86
N GLU A 73 -7.70 20.74 -11.11
CA GLU A 73 -8.79 21.59 -11.59
C GLU A 73 -10.11 20.83 -11.62
N ILE A 74 -10.12 19.65 -12.27
CA ILE A 74 -11.29 18.76 -12.31
C ILE A 74 -11.72 18.37 -10.90
N THR A 75 -10.77 18.02 -10.04
CA THR A 75 -11.05 17.67 -8.63
C THR A 75 -11.70 18.82 -7.86
N ARG A 76 -11.29 20.08 -8.13
CA ARG A 76 -11.91 21.27 -7.54
C ARG A 76 -13.35 21.43 -8.04
N GLU A 77 -13.60 21.29 -9.33
CA GLU A 77 -14.95 21.33 -9.92
C GLU A 77 -15.85 20.24 -9.31
N VAL A 78 -15.36 19.00 -9.19
CA VAL A 78 -16.08 17.89 -8.56
C VAL A 78 -16.38 18.17 -7.08
N LYS A 79 -15.42 18.76 -6.33
CA LYS A 79 -15.63 19.14 -4.92
C LYS A 79 -16.69 20.22 -4.77
N THR A 80 -16.72 21.21 -5.67
CA THR A 80 -17.75 22.24 -5.70
C THR A 80 -19.13 21.63 -5.99
N LEU A 81 -19.22 20.77 -7.01
CA LEU A 81 -20.46 20.08 -7.36
C LEU A 81 -20.96 19.19 -6.21
N ARG A 82 -20.05 18.45 -5.56
CA ARG A 82 -20.37 17.66 -4.36
C ARG A 82 -20.95 18.52 -3.23
N ARG A 83 -20.42 19.72 -3.00
CA ARG A 83 -20.95 20.63 -1.97
C ARG A 83 -22.36 21.11 -2.32
N GLN A 84 -22.64 21.34 -3.59
CA GLN A 84 -23.96 21.75 -4.08
C GLN A 84 -24.99 20.60 -3.96
N LEU A 85 -24.60 19.37 -4.28
CA LEU A 85 -25.48 18.20 -4.23
C LEU A 85 -25.64 17.60 -2.82
N GLY A 86 -24.69 17.83 -1.93
CA GLY A 86 -24.63 17.19 -0.61
C GLY A 86 -24.15 15.73 -0.64
N HIS A 87 -23.80 15.20 -1.82
CA HIS A 87 -23.26 13.85 -2.01
C HIS A 87 -22.27 13.80 -3.18
N LEU A 88 -21.55 12.69 -3.36
CA LEU A 88 -20.67 12.51 -4.52
C LEU A 88 -21.51 12.51 -5.82
N PRO A 89 -21.12 13.28 -6.87
CA PRO A 89 -21.87 13.35 -8.12
C PRO A 89 -21.76 12.06 -8.93
N ARG A 90 -22.86 11.62 -9.56
CA ARG A 90 -22.96 10.33 -10.26
C ARG A 90 -23.75 10.44 -11.55
N GLY A 91 -23.35 9.68 -12.57
CA GLY A 91 -24.12 9.53 -13.80
C GLY A 91 -24.52 10.87 -14.41
N ARG A 92 -25.83 11.12 -14.55
CA ARG A 92 -26.35 12.35 -15.16
C ARG A 92 -26.13 13.62 -14.31
N GLU A 93 -25.75 13.48 -13.04
CA GLU A 93 -25.47 14.61 -12.14
C GLU A 93 -24.13 15.29 -12.45
N VAL A 94 -23.21 14.58 -13.12
CA VAL A 94 -21.95 15.16 -13.60
C VAL A 94 -22.24 15.96 -14.87
N PRO A 95 -22.03 17.28 -14.89
CA PRO A 95 -22.29 18.12 -16.06
C PRO A 95 -21.53 17.60 -17.29
N PRO A 96 -22.14 17.62 -18.50
CA PRO A 96 -21.50 17.14 -19.72
C PRO A 96 -20.14 17.81 -20.00
N SER A 97 -19.99 19.10 -19.65
CA SER A 97 -18.73 19.84 -19.78
C SER A 97 -17.63 19.30 -18.87
N LEU A 98 -17.94 19.04 -17.59
CA LEU A 98 -17.01 18.45 -16.63
C LEU A 98 -16.64 17.02 -17.03
N ARG A 99 -17.62 16.23 -17.46
CA ARG A 99 -17.41 14.87 -17.98
C ARG A 99 -16.47 14.87 -19.18
N LYS A 100 -16.70 15.75 -20.17
CA LYS A 100 -15.83 15.89 -21.36
C LYS A 100 -14.41 16.31 -21.01
N LYS A 101 -14.22 17.24 -20.05
CA LYS A 101 -12.89 17.63 -19.55
C LYS A 101 -12.17 16.46 -18.90
N ALA A 102 -12.86 15.74 -18.02
CA ALA A 102 -12.30 14.59 -17.31
C ALA A 102 -11.94 13.44 -18.26
N ASP A 103 -12.82 13.15 -19.21
CA ASP A 103 -12.60 12.17 -20.28
C ASP A 103 -11.36 12.52 -21.12
N ALA A 104 -11.28 13.75 -21.64
CA ALA A 104 -10.13 14.19 -22.45
C ALA A 104 -8.80 14.14 -21.68
N LEU A 105 -8.81 14.49 -20.38
CA LEU A 105 -7.62 14.37 -19.54
C LEU A 105 -7.25 12.89 -19.30
N ALA A 106 -8.24 12.04 -19.02
CA ALA A 106 -8.02 10.61 -18.81
C ALA A 106 -7.50 9.92 -20.07
N GLU A 107 -7.98 10.28 -21.26
CA GLU A 107 -7.41 9.83 -22.54
C GLU A 107 -5.97 10.28 -22.73
N SER A 108 -5.64 11.52 -22.38
CA SER A 108 -4.25 12.02 -22.43
C SER A 108 -3.32 11.23 -21.50
N VAL A 109 -3.81 10.85 -20.32
CA VAL A 109 -3.08 10.00 -19.36
C VAL A 109 -2.90 8.58 -19.93
N LEU A 110 -3.94 7.98 -20.53
CA LEU A 110 -3.84 6.67 -21.17
C LEU A 110 -2.80 6.65 -22.28
N THR A 111 -2.81 7.66 -23.16
CA THR A 111 -1.86 7.75 -24.27
C THR A 111 -0.42 7.81 -23.73
N ASP A 112 -0.14 8.70 -22.78
CA ASP A 112 1.20 8.85 -22.19
C ASP A 112 1.67 7.58 -21.46
N CYS A 113 0.77 6.90 -20.73
CA CYS A 113 1.08 5.61 -20.09
C CYS A 113 1.35 4.51 -21.12
N THR A 114 0.60 4.51 -22.23
CA THR A 114 0.75 3.52 -23.31
C THR A 114 2.10 3.70 -23.99
N GLU A 115 2.44 4.91 -24.42
CA GLU A 115 3.71 5.23 -25.07
C GLU A 115 4.90 4.84 -24.19
N ARG A 116 4.84 5.16 -22.88
CA ARG A 116 5.88 4.80 -21.92
C ARG A 116 5.96 3.30 -21.65
N SER A 117 4.84 2.59 -21.63
CA SER A 117 4.81 1.13 -21.50
C SER A 117 5.41 0.47 -22.74
N GLU A 118 5.18 1.03 -23.94
CA GLU A 118 5.73 0.53 -25.22
C GLU A 118 7.21 0.81 -25.39
N SER A 119 7.71 1.89 -24.80
CA SER A 119 9.14 2.20 -24.85
C SER A 119 10.01 1.27 -23.99
N ILE A 120 9.39 0.42 -23.16
CA ILE A 120 10.13 -0.58 -22.36
C ILE A 120 10.41 -1.79 -23.24
N ASP A 121 11.70 -2.08 -23.44
CA ASP A 121 12.14 -3.33 -24.03
C ASP A 121 11.87 -4.48 -23.04
N THR A 122 10.91 -5.35 -23.39
CA THR A 122 10.52 -6.50 -22.57
C THR A 122 11.69 -7.46 -22.32
N ILE A 123 12.56 -7.69 -23.31
CA ILE A 123 13.69 -8.61 -23.18
C ILE A 123 14.76 -8.02 -22.25
N GLU A 124 15.08 -6.73 -22.43
CA GLU A 124 16.00 -6.04 -21.53
C GLU A 124 15.48 -6.05 -20.09
N LEU A 125 14.18 -5.78 -19.90
CA LEU A 125 13.54 -5.82 -18.58
C LEU A 125 13.68 -7.21 -17.94
N ILE A 126 13.37 -8.29 -18.67
CA ILE A 126 13.51 -9.66 -18.19
C ILE A 126 14.97 -9.94 -17.78
N GLN A 127 15.92 -9.68 -18.67
CA GLN A 127 17.35 -9.91 -18.39
C GLN A 127 17.79 -9.15 -17.14
N ARG A 128 17.38 -7.89 -17.02
CA ARG A 128 17.66 -7.06 -15.86
C ARG A 128 17.03 -7.64 -14.59
N GLN A 129 15.78 -8.09 -14.62
CA GLN A 129 15.15 -8.74 -13.47
C GLN A 129 15.86 -10.04 -13.07
N LEU A 130 16.31 -10.83 -14.04
CA LEU A 130 17.00 -12.10 -13.80
C LEU A 130 18.41 -11.94 -13.19
N LEU A 131 19.04 -10.76 -13.27
CA LEU A 131 20.27 -10.47 -12.52
C LEU A 131 20.09 -10.67 -11.01
N MET A 132 18.87 -10.53 -10.51
CA MET A 132 18.52 -10.74 -9.11
C MET A 132 18.43 -12.23 -8.74
N ASN A 133 18.38 -13.14 -9.72
CA ASN A 133 18.00 -14.55 -9.56
C ASN A 133 16.75 -14.71 -8.66
N PRO A 134 15.59 -14.13 -9.07
CA PRO A 134 14.40 -14.06 -8.24
C PRO A 134 13.66 -15.40 -8.16
N THR A 135 12.74 -15.54 -7.21
CA THR A 135 11.76 -16.64 -7.17
C THR A 135 10.44 -16.26 -7.83
N ASP A 136 10.12 -14.95 -7.80
CA ASP A 136 8.85 -14.40 -8.27
C ASP A 136 9.13 -13.16 -9.14
N LEU A 137 8.48 -13.07 -10.29
CA LEU A 137 8.61 -11.98 -11.25
C LEU A 137 7.30 -11.22 -11.36
N ILE A 138 7.34 -9.90 -11.22
CA ILE A 138 6.24 -9.04 -11.63
C ILE A 138 6.44 -8.72 -13.11
N ALA A 139 5.50 -9.13 -13.96
CA ALA A 139 5.61 -8.89 -15.39
C ALA A 139 5.46 -7.40 -15.73
N GLN A 140 5.91 -7.04 -16.93
CA GLN A 140 5.59 -5.74 -17.52
C GLN A 140 4.07 -5.55 -17.57
N GLU A 141 3.62 -4.32 -17.31
CA GLU A 141 2.19 -4.02 -17.18
C GLU A 141 1.78 -2.80 -17.98
N ASP A 142 0.46 -2.66 -18.09
CA ASP A 142 -0.20 -1.41 -18.38
C ASP A 142 -0.57 -0.69 -17.07
N PHE A 143 0.24 0.28 -16.67
CA PHE A 143 0.10 0.97 -15.40
C PHE A 143 -0.92 2.14 -15.43
N ALA A 144 -1.68 2.30 -16.52
CA ALA A 144 -2.52 3.47 -16.71
C ALA A 144 -3.65 3.60 -15.68
N SER A 145 -4.26 2.48 -15.28
CA SER A 145 -5.32 2.48 -14.25
C SER A 145 -4.82 3.01 -12.91
N THR A 146 -3.56 2.69 -12.55
CA THR A 146 -2.92 3.21 -11.34
C THR A 146 -2.76 4.73 -11.40
N CYS A 147 -2.34 5.26 -12.55
CA CYS A 147 -2.23 6.71 -12.78
C CYS A 147 -3.59 7.40 -12.69
N LEU A 148 -4.63 6.84 -13.31
CA LEU A 148 -5.97 7.40 -13.31
C LEU A 148 -6.57 7.47 -11.91
N VAL A 149 -6.43 6.40 -11.11
CA VAL A 149 -6.85 6.38 -9.70
C VAL A 149 -6.08 7.41 -8.88
N ALA A 150 -4.76 7.53 -9.08
CA ALA A 150 -3.94 8.51 -8.36
C ALA A 150 -4.22 9.97 -8.75
N LEU A 151 -4.84 10.19 -9.92
CA LEU A 151 -5.24 11.50 -10.42
C LEU A 151 -6.74 11.80 -10.19
N ASP A 152 -7.45 10.97 -9.43
CA ASP A 152 -8.90 11.08 -9.18
C ASP A 152 -9.75 11.11 -10.48
N LEU A 153 -9.25 10.48 -11.55
CA LEU A 153 -9.93 10.36 -12.86
C LEU A 153 -10.76 9.07 -12.92
N GLU A 154 -11.80 9.06 -12.10
CA GLU A 154 -12.65 7.91 -11.85
C GLU A 154 -13.74 7.75 -12.91
N ARG A 155 -14.18 6.50 -13.13
CA ARG A 155 -15.26 6.16 -14.08
C ARG A 155 -16.56 6.91 -13.83
N GLU A 156 -16.87 7.22 -12.57
CA GLU A 156 -18.07 7.99 -12.23
C GLU A 156 -18.02 9.43 -12.80
N ILE A 157 -16.83 10.01 -12.87
CA ILE A 157 -16.58 11.36 -13.39
C ILE A 157 -16.35 11.32 -14.91
N THR A 158 -15.50 10.41 -15.41
CA THR A 158 -15.18 10.29 -16.84
C THR A 158 -16.35 9.71 -17.64
N GLY A 159 -17.09 8.76 -17.06
CA GLY A 159 -18.19 8.03 -17.72
C GLY A 159 -17.74 6.78 -18.44
N TRP A 160 -16.51 6.35 -18.20
CA TRP A 160 -15.96 5.19 -18.87
C TRP A 160 -16.71 3.90 -18.52
N THR A 161 -16.90 3.07 -19.54
CA THR A 161 -17.47 1.74 -19.42
C THR A 161 -16.48 0.77 -18.75
N VAL A 162 -16.98 -0.36 -18.28
CA VAL A 162 -16.12 -1.46 -17.79
C VAL A 162 -15.19 -1.92 -18.91
N GLU A 163 -15.72 -2.06 -20.13
CA GLU A 163 -15.00 -2.48 -21.32
C GLU A 163 -13.78 -1.60 -21.64
N ARG A 164 -13.82 -0.30 -21.34
CA ARG A 164 -12.66 0.58 -21.51
C ARG A 164 -11.48 0.10 -20.67
N ILE A 165 -11.73 -0.29 -19.42
CA ILE A 165 -10.69 -0.85 -18.52
C ILE A 165 -10.36 -2.29 -18.88
N ALA A 166 -11.33 -3.09 -19.34
CA ALA A 166 -11.12 -4.43 -19.88
C ALA A 166 -10.03 -4.46 -20.96
N SER A 167 -10.06 -3.49 -21.88
CA SER A 167 -9.05 -3.36 -22.94
C SER A 167 -7.61 -3.21 -22.40
N ARG A 168 -7.43 -2.53 -21.26
CA ARG A 168 -6.13 -2.37 -20.57
C ARG A 168 -5.68 -3.66 -19.89
N ASN A 169 -6.62 -4.43 -19.35
CA ASN A 169 -6.32 -5.78 -18.85
C ASN A 169 -5.87 -6.72 -19.97
N ARG A 170 -6.56 -6.75 -21.12
CA ARG A 170 -6.12 -7.55 -22.28
C ARG A 170 -4.72 -7.16 -22.76
N ARG A 171 -4.38 -5.86 -22.69
CA ARG A 171 -3.02 -5.39 -22.96
C ARG A 171 -2.02 -5.91 -21.92
N SER A 172 -2.31 -5.77 -20.62
CA SER A 172 -1.45 -6.30 -19.54
C SER A 172 -1.24 -7.81 -19.66
N LEU A 173 -2.28 -8.57 -20.02
CA LEU A 173 -2.19 -10.02 -20.22
C LEU A 173 -1.29 -10.38 -21.40
N ARG A 174 -1.33 -9.63 -22.52
CA ARG A 174 -0.38 -9.83 -23.64
C ARG A 174 1.06 -9.55 -23.23
N LEU A 175 1.29 -8.52 -22.40
CA LEU A 175 2.63 -8.21 -21.87
C LEU A 175 3.11 -9.30 -20.91
N TRP A 176 2.23 -9.77 -20.02
CA TRP A 176 2.50 -10.89 -19.12
C TRP A 176 2.82 -12.17 -19.87
N GLN A 177 2.05 -12.51 -20.90
CA GLN A 177 2.24 -13.74 -21.68
C GLN A 177 3.64 -13.79 -22.31
N LYS A 178 4.13 -12.67 -22.86
CA LYS A 178 5.52 -12.57 -23.37
C LYS A 178 6.57 -12.87 -22.32
N VAL A 179 6.33 -12.53 -21.04
CA VAL A 179 7.25 -12.82 -19.93
C VAL A 179 7.10 -14.27 -19.47
N ALA A 180 5.86 -14.75 -19.34
CA ALA A 180 5.54 -16.09 -18.84
C ALA A 180 5.97 -17.21 -19.80
N GLU A 181 5.90 -16.97 -21.12
CA GLU A 181 6.32 -17.91 -22.16
C GLU A 181 7.82 -17.79 -22.51
N ASN A 182 8.53 -16.81 -21.94
CA ASN A 182 9.95 -16.66 -22.21
C ASN A 182 10.75 -17.83 -21.58
N PRO A 183 11.60 -18.54 -22.35
CA PRO A 183 12.39 -19.65 -21.83
C PRO A 183 13.28 -19.29 -20.63
N LEU A 184 13.76 -18.04 -20.55
CA LEU A 184 14.58 -17.57 -19.43
C LEU A 184 13.80 -17.46 -18.10
N CYS A 185 12.47 -17.43 -18.17
CA CYS A 185 11.58 -17.33 -17.01
C CYS A 185 11.04 -18.70 -16.55
N GLN A 186 11.50 -19.81 -17.15
CA GLN A 186 11.01 -21.14 -16.82
C GLN A 186 11.27 -21.46 -15.33
N GLY A 187 10.23 -21.94 -14.64
CA GLY A 187 10.29 -22.28 -13.22
C GLY A 187 10.08 -21.10 -12.26
N LEU A 188 9.93 -19.88 -12.76
CA LEU A 188 9.62 -18.70 -11.96
C LEU A 188 8.10 -18.49 -11.84
N ALA A 189 7.66 -17.93 -10.72
CA ALA A 189 6.28 -17.50 -10.58
C ALA A 189 6.10 -16.10 -11.21
N THR A 190 5.49 -16.04 -12.38
CA THR A 190 5.29 -14.80 -13.13
C THR A 190 3.88 -14.22 -12.88
N TYR A 191 3.83 -13.04 -12.27
CA TYR A 191 2.60 -12.36 -11.89
C TYR A 191 2.09 -11.47 -13.02
N ALA A 192 0.84 -11.68 -13.46
CA ALA A 192 0.15 -10.73 -14.33
C ALA A 192 -0.37 -9.55 -13.51
N VAL A 193 -0.03 -8.32 -13.89
CA VAL A 193 -0.54 -7.15 -13.16
C VAL A 193 -1.90 -6.74 -13.72
N LEU A 194 -2.91 -6.79 -12.85
CA LEU A 194 -4.30 -6.52 -13.18
C LEU A 194 -4.65 -5.06 -12.89
N SER A 195 -5.48 -4.49 -13.75
CA SER A 195 -5.97 -3.12 -13.72
C SER A 195 -7.42 -3.08 -13.26
N ALA A 196 -7.71 -2.33 -12.19
CA ALA A 196 -9.08 -2.13 -11.72
C ALA A 196 -9.24 -0.79 -10.99
N MET A 197 -10.45 -0.24 -11.00
CA MET A 197 -10.81 1.00 -10.31
C MET A 197 -11.94 0.81 -9.29
N ASP A 198 -12.81 -0.17 -9.55
CA ASP A 198 -14.02 -0.49 -8.80
C ASP A 198 -14.32 -2.00 -8.89
N TYR A 199 -15.42 -2.45 -8.26
CA TYR A 199 -15.80 -3.86 -8.25
C TYR A 199 -16.01 -4.44 -9.65
N ASN A 200 -16.68 -3.71 -10.55
CA ASN A 200 -17.07 -4.25 -11.86
C ASN A 200 -15.87 -4.39 -12.80
N THR A 201 -14.97 -3.39 -12.80
CA THR A 201 -13.70 -3.47 -13.52
C THR A 201 -12.78 -4.55 -12.96
N ALA A 202 -12.79 -4.76 -11.65
CA ALA A 202 -12.05 -5.83 -11.00
C ALA A 202 -12.60 -7.23 -11.32
N ARG A 203 -13.92 -7.39 -11.38
CA ARG A 203 -14.57 -8.64 -11.77
C ARG A 203 -14.23 -9.02 -13.21
N ASP A 204 -14.32 -8.07 -14.12
CA ASP A 204 -13.91 -8.26 -15.51
C ASP A 204 -12.42 -8.60 -15.64
N ALA A 205 -11.54 -7.88 -14.91
CA ALA A 205 -10.11 -8.20 -14.87
C ALA A 205 -9.84 -9.64 -14.36
N GLY A 206 -10.57 -10.08 -13.34
CA GLY A 206 -10.49 -11.44 -12.82
C GLY A 206 -10.94 -12.50 -13.83
N GLN A 207 -12.04 -12.26 -14.56
CA GLN A 207 -12.53 -13.15 -15.61
C GLN A 207 -11.53 -13.28 -16.75
N LEU A 208 -11.02 -12.14 -17.26
CA LEU A 208 -10.02 -12.13 -18.35
C LEU A 208 -8.73 -12.85 -17.95
N ALA A 209 -8.24 -12.63 -16.72
CA ALA A 209 -7.05 -13.29 -16.23
C ALA A 209 -7.26 -14.81 -16.08
N ALA A 210 -8.42 -15.22 -15.56
CA ALA A 210 -8.80 -16.62 -15.45
C ALA A 210 -8.89 -17.32 -16.81
N GLU A 211 -9.49 -16.67 -17.81
CA GLU A 211 -9.57 -17.17 -19.19
C GLU A 211 -8.18 -17.34 -19.83
N ALA A 212 -7.26 -16.42 -19.53
CA ALA A 212 -5.88 -16.48 -19.99
C ALA A 212 -5.01 -17.49 -19.21
N GLY A 213 -5.57 -18.24 -18.25
CA GLY A 213 -4.84 -19.24 -17.46
C GLY A 213 -3.89 -18.64 -16.43
N VAL A 214 -4.06 -17.37 -16.05
CA VAL A 214 -3.23 -16.72 -15.02
C VAL A 214 -3.51 -17.35 -13.66
N THR A 215 -2.47 -17.92 -13.04
CA THR A 215 -2.55 -18.48 -11.67
C THR A 215 -1.91 -17.58 -10.62
N SER A 216 -1.06 -16.64 -11.04
CA SER A 216 -0.38 -15.66 -10.20
C SER A 216 -0.68 -14.26 -10.72
N ALA A 217 -1.31 -13.41 -9.91
CA ALA A 217 -1.70 -12.06 -10.31
C ALA A 217 -1.25 -11.01 -9.29
N ALA A 218 -0.97 -9.81 -9.75
CA ALA A 218 -0.62 -8.67 -8.92
C ALA A 218 -1.56 -7.50 -9.20
N MET A 219 -1.60 -6.51 -8.33
CA MET A 219 -2.35 -5.27 -8.57
C MET A 219 -1.68 -4.08 -7.90
N GLY A 220 -1.54 -2.98 -8.65
CA GLY A 220 -1.12 -1.68 -8.13
C GLY A 220 -2.14 -1.11 -7.14
N LEU A 221 -1.81 -1.10 -5.86
CA LEU A 221 -2.67 -0.59 -4.79
C LEU A 221 -2.12 0.68 -4.11
N ALA A 222 -0.94 1.15 -4.52
CA ALA A 222 -0.37 2.40 -4.01
C ALA A 222 -1.32 3.61 -4.19
N GLY A 223 -1.95 3.73 -5.37
CA GLY A 223 -2.94 4.77 -5.65
C GLY A 223 -4.19 4.66 -4.75
N VAL A 224 -4.65 3.43 -4.50
CA VAL A 224 -5.76 3.17 -3.55
C VAL A 224 -5.37 3.56 -2.12
N CYS A 225 -4.15 3.22 -1.68
CA CYS A 225 -3.67 3.56 -0.33
C CYS A 225 -3.51 5.08 -0.13
N GLY A 226 -3.11 5.78 -1.19
CA GLY A 226 -2.96 7.23 -1.23
C GLY A 226 -4.26 8.02 -1.40
N ASP A 227 -5.39 7.35 -1.68
CA ASP A 227 -6.67 8.01 -1.87
C ASP A 227 -7.19 8.64 -0.55
N LEU A 228 -7.29 9.97 -0.55
CA LEU A 228 -7.77 10.77 0.57
C LEU A 228 -9.24 11.20 0.43
N ASN A 229 -9.91 10.80 -0.64
CA ASN A 229 -11.30 11.15 -0.88
C ASN A 229 -12.26 10.32 -0.01
N ALA A 230 -13.47 10.86 0.14
CA ALA A 230 -14.57 10.17 0.81
C ALA A 230 -15.69 9.84 -0.17
N THR A 231 -16.29 8.66 -0.03
CA THR A 231 -17.47 8.22 -0.77
C THR A 231 -18.64 7.98 0.16
N ASP A 232 -19.86 8.20 -0.32
CA ASP A 232 -21.13 7.93 0.35
C ASP A 232 -21.93 6.81 -0.34
N PHE A 233 -21.29 6.06 -1.23
CA PHE A 233 -21.87 4.86 -1.85
C PHE A 233 -20.79 3.93 -2.39
N TYR A 234 -21.25 2.75 -2.83
CA TYR A 234 -20.48 1.86 -3.67
C TYR A 234 -21.40 1.08 -4.60
N VAL A 235 -20.83 0.52 -5.67
CA VAL A 235 -21.55 -0.31 -6.66
C VAL A 235 -20.95 -1.71 -6.67
N SER A 236 -21.80 -2.73 -6.65
CA SER A 236 -21.38 -4.13 -6.82
C SER A 236 -22.33 -4.81 -7.79
N GLY A 237 -21.81 -5.21 -8.95
CA GLY A 237 -22.63 -5.65 -10.08
C GLY A 237 -23.53 -4.52 -10.56
N THR A 238 -24.83 -4.79 -10.59
CA THR A 238 -25.87 -3.83 -10.93
C THR A 238 -26.43 -3.08 -9.72
N ALA A 239 -26.10 -3.51 -8.50
CA ALA A 239 -26.63 -2.93 -7.27
C ALA A 239 -25.80 -1.73 -6.80
N SER A 240 -26.49 -0.67 -6.37
CA SER A 240 -25.91 0.53 -5.77
C SER A 240 -26.29 0.61 -4.29
N PHE A 241 -25.29 0.79 -3.44
CA PHE A 241 -25.45 0.79 -1.99
C PHE A 241 -25.12 2.16 -1.44
N LYS A 242 -26.12 2.85 -0.89
CA LYS A 242 -25.94 4.15 -0.22
C LYS A 242 -25.38 3.95 1.19
N LEU A 243 -24.41 4.78 1.57
CA LEU A 243 -23.87 4.85 2.91
C LEU A 243 -24.57 5.98 3.68
N ALA A 244 -24.87 5.74 4.95
CA ALA A 244 -25.52 6.73 5.81
C ALA A 244 -24.73 8.03 5.95
N ARG A 245 -23.39 7.95 5.81
CA ARG A 245 -22.47 9.08 5.83
C ARG A 245 -21.26 8.79 4.96
N PRO A 246 -20.57 9.81 4.44
CA PRO A 246 -19.32 9.61 3.72
C PRO A 246 -18.26 8.90 4.59
N VAL A 247 -17.56 7.96 3.97
CA VAL A 247 -16.42 7.21 4.55
C VAL A 247 -15.20 7.32 3.62
N PRO A 248 -13.97 7.09 4.10
CA PRO A 248 -12.80 7.16 3.22
C PRO A 248 -12.88 6.10 2.13
N ARG A 249 -12.74 6.55 0.89
CA ARG A 249 -12.94 5.74 -0.30
C ARG A 249 -11.93 4.62 -0.41
N ARG A 250 -10.69 4.81 0.04
CA ARG A 250 -9.64 3.78 0.02
C ARG A 250 -10.05 2.44 0.64
N TYR A 251 -10.82 2.44 1.74
CA TYR A 251 -11.28 1.22 2.40
C TYR A 251 -12.33 0.50 1.53
N VAL A 252 -13.30 1.26 1.03
CA VAL A 252 -14.39 0.77 0.19
C VAL A 252 -13.86 0.25 -1.14
N ARG A 253 -13.01 1.03 -1.81
CA ARG A 253 -12.38 0.64 -3.08
C ARG A 253 -11.54 -0.61 -2.92
N LEU A 254 -10.69 -0.69 -1.90
CA LEU A 254 -9.85 -1.88 -1.70
C LEU A 254 -10.70 -3.15 -1.53
N ALA A 255 -11.75 -3.09 -0.73
CA ALA A 255 -12.68 -4.21 -0.57
C ALA A 255 -13.38 -4.56 -1.89
N GLN A 256 -13.87 -3.56 -2.64
CA GLN A 256 -14.53 -3.75 -3.92
C GLN A 256 -13.62 -4.39 -4.97
N VAL A 257 -12.40 -3.90 -5.13
CA VAL A 257 -11.50 -4.43 -6.18
C VAL A 257 -11.05 -5.85 -5.85
N LEU A 258 -10.71 -6.15 -4.60
CA LEU A 258 -10.28 -7.50 -4.22
C LEU A 258 -11.43 -8.52 -4.28
N LYS A 259 -12.64 -8.10 -3.86
CA LYS A 259 -13.84 -8.93 -4.02
C LYS A 259 -14.17 -9.16 -5.49
N GLY A 260 -14.10 -8.10 -6.31
CA GLY A 260 -14.34 -8.18 -7.74
C GLY A 260 -13.43 -9.20 -8.43
N ILE A 261 -12.11 -9.11 -8.22
CA ILE A 261 -11.14 -10.09 -8.76
C ILE A 261 -11.53 -11.52 -8.35
N THR A 262 -11.80 -11.72 -7.05
CA THR A 262 -12.16 -13.04 -6.51
C THR A 262 -13.42 -13.60 -7.17
N ASP A 263 -14.44 -12.77 -7.34
CA ASP A 263 -15.69 -13.17 -7.97
C ASP A 263 -15.47 -13.44 -9.46
N GLY A 264 -14.60 -12.68 -10.14
CA GLY A 264 -14.25 -12.91 -11.55
C GLY A 264 -13.57 -14.25 -11.80
N TYR A 265 -12.62 -14.66 -10.95
CA TYR A 265 -12.03 -16.01 -11.02
C TYR A 265 -13.09 -17.10 -10.75
N ARG A 266 -13.98 -16.86 -9.77
CA ARG A 266 -15.06 -17.79 -9.44
C ARG A 266 -16.02 -17.99 -10.61
N ASP A 267 -16.38 -16.92 -11.32
CA ASP A 267 -17.28 -16.99 -12.48
C ASP A 267 -16.72 -17.86 -13.62
N ARG A 268 -15.39 -18.01 -13.68
CA ARG A 268 -14.70 -18.88 -14.64
C ARG A 268 -14.37 -20.26 -14.10
N ASN A 269 -14.83 -20.60 -12.89
CA ASN A 269 -14.53 -21.85 -12.19
C ASN A 269 -13.02 -22.11 -12.06
N THR A 270 -12.20 -21.07 -11.95
CA THR A 270 -10.75 -21.17 -11.76
C THR A 270 -10.34 -20.69 -10.36
N ILE A 271 -9.11 -20.99 -9.97
CA ILE A 271 -8.56 -20.60 -8.67
C ILE A 271 -7.32 -19.76 -8.88
N LEU A 272 -7.35 -18.54 -8.34
CA LEU A 272 -6.18 -17.70 -8.18
C LEU A 272 -5.26 -18.29 -7.09
N GLN A 273 -4.08 -18.78 -7.49
CA GLN A 273 -3.15 -19.44 -6.56
C GLN A 273 -2.33 -18.42 -5.77
N LYS A 274 -1.82 -17.38 -6.43
CA LYS A 274 -1.03 -16.33 -5.78
C LYS A 274 -1.57 -14.95 -6.13
N PHE A 275 -1.66 -14.07 -5.13
CA PHE A 275 -1.99 -12.67 -5.33
C PHE A 275 -0.97 -11.76 -4.63
N HIS A 276 -0.47 -10.77 -5.35
CA HIS A 276 0.47 -9.78 -4.81
C HIS A 276 -0.12 -8.37 -4.82
N CYS A 277 -0.23 -7.78 -3.65
CA CYS A 277 -0.73 -6.43 -3.43
C CYS A 277 0.43 -5.42 -3.52
N LEU A 278 0.64 -4.83 -4.70
CA LEU A 278 1.73 -3.88 -4.95
C LEU A 278 1.47 -2.55 -4.23
N GLY A 279 2.35 -2.18 -3.29
CA GLY A 279 2.24 -0.91 -2.57
C GLY A 279 1.15 -0.84 -1.49
N LEU A 280 0.68 -1.98 -0.97
CA LEU A 280 -0.25 -2.07 0.15
C LEU A 280 0.51 -2.15 1.48
N GLY A 281 0.70 -1.01 2.16
CA GLY A 281 1.43 -0.98 3.44
C GLY A 281 0.84 -0.04 4.49
N ALA A 282 -0.44 0.27 4.40
CA ALA A 282 -1.17 0.87 5.51
C ALA A 282 -1.67 -0.26 6.44
N PRO A 283 -1.30 -0.27 7.73
CA PRO A 283 -1.70 -1.31 8.69
C PRO A 283 -3.20 -1.63 8.66
N SER A 284 -4.05 -0.59 8.66
CA SER A 284 -5.51 -0.75 8.63
C SER A 284 -6.09 -1.30 7.32
N LEU A 285 -5.31 -1.36 6.23
CA LEU A 285 -5.74 -1.90 4.94
C LEU A 285 -5.31 -3.37 4.73
N LEU A 286 -4.26 -3.84 5.42
CA LEU A 286 -3.80 -5.23 5.30
C LEU A 286 -4.87 -6.27 5.68
N PRO A 287 -5.66 -6.11 6.76
CA PRO A 287 -6.74 -7.03 7.09
C PRO A 287 -7.77 -7.17 5.97
N ILE A 288 -8.01 -6.11 5.19
CA ILE A 288 -8.96 -6.14 4.07
C ILE A 288 -8.46 -7.12 3.01
N ALA A 289 -7.17 -7.03 2.64
CA ALA A 289 -6.57 -7.95 1.68
C ALA A 289 -6.52 -9.39 2.20
N ALA A 290 -6.21 -9.57 3.48
CA ALA A 290 -6.21 -10.87 4.12
C ALA A 290 -7.62 -11.52 4.14
N ALA A 291 -8.69 -10.73 4.30
CA ALA A 291 -10.06 -11.20 4.34
C ALA A 291 -10.70 -11.42 2.96
N ALA A 292 -10.36 -10.59 1.96
CA ALA A 292 -11.08 -10.55 0.69
C ALA A 292 -10.82 -11.76 -0.21
N LEU A 293 -9.60 -12.31 -0.18
CA LEU A 293 -9.20 -13.38 -1.09
C LEU A 293 -9.52 -14.77 -0.51
N PRO A 294 -9.76 -15.80 -1.35
CA PRO A 294 -10.06 -17.15 -0.89
C PRO A 294 -8.94 -17.76 -0.03
N ALA A 295 -9.31 -18.60 0.92
CA ALA A 295 -8.38 -19.27 1.86
C ALA A 295 -7.20 -19.98 1.17
N LYS A 296 -7.43 -20.55 -0.04
CA LYS A 296 -6.43 -21.26 -0.84
C LYS A 296 -5.44 -20.35 -1.56
N THR A 297 -5.74 -19.06 -1.72
CA THR A 297 -4.85 -18.11 -2.40
C THR A 297 -3.72 -17.70 -1.46
N ILE A 298 -2.48 -17.78 -1.90
CA ILE A 298 -1.31 -17.20 -1.22
C ILE A 298 -1.34 -15.70 -1.46
N VAL A 299 -1.50 -14.92 -0.40
CA VAL A 299 -1.59 -13.45 -0.47
C VAL A 299 -0.31 -12.86 0.08
N THR A 300 0.32 -12.02 -0.73
CA THR A 300 1.53 -11.26 -0.39
C THR A 300 1.26 -9.77 -0.60
N ALA A 301 1.95 -8.91 0.15
CA ALA A 301 1.91 -7.46 -0.06
C ALA A 301 3.30 -6.88 0.16
N ASP A 302 3.61 -5.80 -0.53
CA ASP A 302 4.79 -4.97 -0.26
C ASP A 302 4.35 -3.50 -0.16
N ALA A 303 5.20 -2.65 0.39
CA ALA A 303 5.06 -1.21 0.22
C ALA A 303 6.31 -0.45 0.68
N THR A 304 6.59 0.69 0.06
CA THR A 304 7.56 1.66 0.59
C THR A 304 7.00 2.54 1.71
N SER A 305 5.70 2.44 2.02
CA SER A 305 5.05 3.27 3.05
C SER A 305 5.65 3.16 4.45
N PRO A 306 6.21 2.02 4.93
CA PRO A 306 6.92 1.98 6.22
C PRO A 306 8.15 2.89 6.24
N ILE A 307 8.87 2.98 5.10
CA ILE A 307 10.04 3.83 4.93
C ILE A 307 9.62 5.31 4.94
N HIS A 308 8.58 5.65 4.18
CA HIS A 308 8.07 7.03 4.14
C HIS A 308 7.48 7.46 5.48
N ALA A 309 6.73 6.58 6.15
CA ALA A 309 6.18 6.83 7.47
C ALA A 309 7.31 7.15 8.46
N ALA A 310 8.37 6.35 8.50
CA ALA A 310 9.52 6.61 9.36
C ALA A 310 10.29 7.88 8.96
N ALA A 311 10.76 7.97 7.72
CA ALA A 311 11.74 8.98 7.30
C ALA A 311 11.14 10.36 7.03
N LYS A 312 9.91 10.42 6.49
CA LYS A 312 9.25 11.66 6.08
C LYS A 312 8.23 12.11 7.11
N ASP A 313 7.34 11.20 7.51
CA ASP A 313 6.19 11.54 8.36
C ASP A 313 6.51 11.43 9.86
N ARG A 314 7.61 10.74 10.22
CA ARG A 314 8.04 10.44 11.59
C ARG A 314 6.96 9.71 12.36
N VAL A 315 6.46 8.65 11.75
CA VAL A 315 5.40 7.81 12.26
C VAL A 315 5.98 6.44 12.57
N LEU A 316 5.66 5.94 13.76
CA LEU A 316 5.80 4.54 14.13
C LEU A 316 4.42 3.86 14.09
N TYR A 317 4.40 2.56 13.84
CA TYR A 317 3.19 1.73 13.90
C TYR A 317 3.09 1.09 15.28
N ASP A 318 2.00 1.33 16.01
CA ASP A 318 1.82 0.84 17.38
C ASP A 318 1.49 -0.67 17.38
N PRO A 319 2.40 -1.55 17.82
CA PRO A 319 2.17 -2.99 17.81
C PRO A 319 1.02 -3.45 18.72
N GLU A 320 0.69 -2.71 19.79
CA GLU A 320 -0.41 -3.07 20.69
C GLU A 320 -1.77 -2.75 20.08
N ASN A 321 -1.81 -1.78 19.15
CA ASN A 321 -3.02 -1.30 18.49
C ASN A 321 -3.04 -1.70 17.01
N PHE A 322 -2.58 -2.92 16.71
CA PHE A 322 -2.54 -3.50 15.35
C PHE A 322 -1.95 -2.56 14.29
N GLY A 323 -0.86 -1.89 14.64
CA GLY A 323 -0.13 -0.98 13.78
C GLY A 323 -0.79 0.38 13.59
N ASP A 324 -1.64 0.84 14.53
CA ASP A 324 -2.14 2.21 14.46
C ASP A 324 -0.99 3.22 14.35
N ARG A 325 -1.19 4.27 13.56
CA ARG A 325 -0.14 5.22 13.21
C ARG A 325 -0.01 6.27 14.30
N ALA A 326 1.15 6.37 14.91
CA ALA A 326 1.47 7.44 15.86
C ALA A 326 2.70 8.22 15.39
N SER A 327 2.55 9.53 15.22
CA SER A 327 3.69 10.42 14.98
C SER A 327 4.56 10.51 16.22
N THR A 328 5.86 10.77 16.06
CA THR A 328 6.76 10.94 17.22
C THR A 328 6.30 12.06 18.15
N LYS A 329 5.65 13.09 17.60
CA LYS A 329 4.98 14.13 18.39
C LYS A 329 3.88 13.55 19.28
N GLU A 330 2.92 12.82 18.71
CA GLU A 330 1.81 12.22 19.48
C GLU A 330 2.33 11.23 20.52
N ILE A 331 3.40 10.48 20.20
CA ILE A 331 4.04 9.57 21.15
C ILE A 331 4.66 10.34 22.32
N VAL A 332 5.39 11.42 22.06
CA VAL A 332 5.98 12.27 23.10
C VAL A 332 4.90 12.91 23.95
N GLU A 333 3.86 13.49 23.34
CA GLU A 333 2.72 14.06 24.06
C GLU A 333 2.03 13.00 24.94
N ARG A 334 1.84 11.78 24.44
CA ARG A 334 1.31 10.66 25.23
C ARG A 334 2.17 10.37 26.46
N ILE A 335 3.50 10.33 26.29
CA ILE A 335 4.45 10.06 27.39
C ILE A 335 4.41 11.18 28.43
N LEU A 336 4.38 12.44 28.00
CA LEU A 336 4.34 13.60 28.89
C LEU A 336 3.04 13.67 29.71
N ASN A 337 1.91 13.25 29.13
CA ASN A 337 0.61 13.19 29.80
C ASN A 337 0.40 11.92 30.65
N GLY A 338 1.45 11.27 31.16
CA GLY A 338 1.29 10.10 32.03
C GLY A 338 1.31 8.74 31.31
N GLY A 339 1.20 8.70 29.98
CA GLY A 339 1.25 7.47 29.18
C GLY A 339 2.67 6.92 28.98
N ASN A 340 2.78 5.88 28.15
CA ASN A 340 4.05 5.22 27.78
C ASN A 340 4.02 4.76 26.32
N TRP A 341 5.17 4.45 25.69
CA TRP A 341 5.25 3.78 24.38
C TRP A 341 5.68 2.31 24.51
N PRO A 342 5.01 1.36 23.83
CA PRO A 342 5.40 -0.05 23.89
C PRO A 342 6.69 -0.32 23.11
N PHE A 343 7.77 -0.63 23.84
CA PHE A 343 9.02 -1.12 23.27
C PHE A 343 8.92 -2.64 23.04
N LEU A 344 8.03 -3.07 22.15
CA LEU A 344 7.81 -4.51 21.88
C LEU A 344 8.71 -5.07 20.78
N SER A 345 9.04 -4.27 19.75
CA SER A 345 9.90 -4.74 18.67
C SER A 345 11.35 -4.91 19.13
N PRO A 346 12.09 -5.91 18.60
CA PRO A 346 13.50 -6.10 18.94
C PRO A 346 14.36 -4.85 18.66
N PHE A 347 14.02 -4.09 17.61
CA PHE A 347 14.72 -2.87 17.23
C PHE A 347 14.55 -1.75 18.26
N THR A 348 13.31 -1.47 18.69
CA THR A 348 13.07 -0.40 19.65
C THR A 348 13.59 -0.79 21.03
N LYS A 349 13.50 -2.07 21.42
CA LYS A 349 14.13 -2.60 22.64
C LYS A 349 15.64 -2.37 22.63
N SER A 350 16.32 -2.72 21.55
CA SER A 350 17.78 -2.58 21.43
C SER A 350 18.18 -1.11 21.40
N PHE A 351 17.40 -0.26 20.74
CA PHE A 351 17.62 1.19 20.78
C PHE A 351 17.50 1.74 22.21
N LYS A 352 16.43 1.37 22.93
CA LYS A 352 16.21 1.77 24.33
C LYS A 352 17.37 1.34 25.23
N GLN A 353 17.87 0.11 25.07
CA GLN A 353 19.02 -0.38 25.84
C GLN A 353 20.29 0.44 25.57
N LYS A 354 20.51 0.86 24.31
CA LYS A 354 21.71 1.58 23.90
C LYS A 354 21.69 3.07 24.26
N PHE A 355 20.56 3.74 24.07
CA PHE A 355 20.46 5.20 24.19
C PHE A 355 19.61 5.68 25.37
N GLY A 356 18.96 4.76 26.09
CA GLY A 356 18.08 5.09 27.21
C GLY A 356 16.66 5.50 26.79
N HIS A 357 15.82 5.64 27.80
CA HIS A 357 14.45 6.14 27.72
C HIS A 357 14.00 6.54 29.12
N ASP A 358 13.90 7.85 29.39
CA ASP A 358 13.55 8.42 30.69
C ASP A 358 12.25 9.27 30.61
N PRO A 359 11.07 8.65 30.71
CA PRO A 359 9.79 9.37 30.75
C PRO A 359 9.69 10.41 31.87
N GLU A 360 10.29 10.14 33.04
CA GLU A 360 10.17 11.01 34.21
C GLU A 360 11.05 12.26 34.07
N GLY A 361 12.26 12.13 33.53
CA GLY A 361 13.08 13.27 33.10
C GLY A 361 12.35 14.15 32.09
N ALA A 362 11.73 13.54 31.07
CA ALA A 362 10.95 14.27 30.07
C ALA A 362 9.76 15.05 30.66
N ARG A 363 9.03 14.44 31.62
CA ARG A 363 7.92 15.10 32.32
C ARG A 363 8.37 16.26 33.18
N ARG A 364 9.43 16.07 33.99
CA ARG A 364 10.00 17.15 34.81
C ARG A 364 10.42 18.35 33.98
N TRP A 365 11.06 18.12 32.83
CA TRP A 365 11.40 19.19 31.89
C TRP A 365 10.15 19.93 31.39
N TRP A 366 9.09 19.19 31.04
CA TRP A 366 7.85 19.75 30.49
C TRP A 366 7.09 20.57 31.54
N ASP A 367 6.96 20.05 32.75
CA ASP A 367 6.33 20.72 33.89
C ASP A 367 7.08 22.01 34.27
N THR A 368 8.41 21.97 34.31
CA THR A 368 9.26 23.13 34.65
C THR A 368 9.10 24.29 33.67
N LEU A 369 8.78 23.99 32.40
CA LEU A 369 8.54 25.00 31.37
C LEU A 369 7.08 25.43 31.25
N GLY A 370 6.21 25.00 32.18
CA GLY A 370 4.79 25.34 32.17
C GLY A 370 4.00 24.62 31.08
N ASN A 371 4.33 23.36 30.79
CA ASN A 371 3.63 22.48 29.85
C ASN A 371 3.51 23.06 28.42
N PRO A 372 4.63 23.44 27.78
CA PRO A 372 4.59 24.02 26.44
C PRO A 372 4.05 23.02 25.41
N SER A 373 3.44 23.52 24.34
CA SER A 373 3.03 22.68 23.21
C SER A 373 4.25 22.02 22.54
N ILE A 374 4.15 20.72 22.26
CA ILE A 374 5.22 20.00 21.57
C ILE A 374 5.20 20.32 20.09
N SER A 375 6.31 20.91 19.63
CA SER A 375 6.51 21.30 18.24
C SER A 375 7.64 20.50 17.60
N ARG A 376 7.69 20.53 16.26
CA ARG A 376 8.82 19.97 15.51
C ARG A 376 10.16 20.57 15.93
N LYS A 377 10.19 21.87 16.27
CA LYS A 377 11.38 22.57 16.75
C LYS A 377 11.84 22.00 18.08
N THR A 378 10.91 21.76 19.01
CA THR A 378 11.18 21.17 20.32
C THR A 378 11.84 19.80 20.19
N LEU A 379 11.36 18.95 19.27
CA LEU A 379 11.90 17.60 19.03
C LEU A 379 13.26 17.59 18.30
N HIS A 380 13.75 18.75 17.86
CA HIS A 380 14.96 18.91 17.04
C HIS A 380 16.09 19.66 17.74
N GLN A 381 15.79 20.35 18.83
CA GLN A 381 16.76 21.16 19.54
C GLN A 381 17.23 20.41 20.78
N PRO A 382 18.54 20.39 21.05
CA PRO A 382 19.06 19.81 22.27
C PRO A 382 18.36 20.39 23.50
N SER A 383 17.80 19.50 24.31
CA SER A 383 17.06 19.78 25.54
C SER A 383 16.96 18.51 26.38
N GLU A 384 16.61 18.64 27.65
CA GLU A 384 16.38 17.48 28.54
C GLU A 384 15.29 16.55 27.99
N LEU A 385 14.24 17.09 27.34
CA LEU A 385 13.26 16.27 26.62
C LEU A 385 13.93 15.34 25.60
N THR A 386 14.80 15.90 24.76
CA THR A 386 15.41 15.17 23.65
C THR A 386 16.47 14.17 24.09
N SER A 387 17.19 14.43 25.19
CA SER A 387 18.09 13.46 25.81
C SER A 387 17.35 12.36 26.56
N SER A 388 16.17 12.68 27.12
CA SER A 388 15.32 11.73 27.84
C SER A 388 14.57 10.77 26.90
N LEU A 389 14.15 11.25 25.73
CA LEU A 389 13.37 10.49 24.74
C LEU A 389 14.07 10.40 23.37
N PRO A 390 15.30 9.85 23.28
CA PRO A 390 16.12 9.93 22.07
C PRO A 390 15.53 9.18 20.87
N LEU A 391 14.69 8.16 21.09
CA LEU A 391 14.05 7.42 19.99
C LEU A 391 13.02 8.28 19.24
N PHE A 392 12.41 9.27 19.87
CA PHE A 392 11.32 10.06 19.27
C PHE A 392 11.76 11.47 18.86
N CYS A 393 13.02 11.80 19.13
CA CYS A 393 13.62 13.10 18.90
C CYS A 393 14.75 13.00 17.86
N GLU A 394 15.01 14.08 17.13
CA GLU A 394 16.05 14.14 16.08
C GLU A 394 17.10 15.25 16.38
N ALA A 395 17.34 15.54 17.67
CA ALA A 395 18.25 16.61 18.09
C ALA A 395 19.74 16.24 17.95
N ASP A 396 20.10 15.00 18.25
CA ASP A 396 21.46 14.49 18.15
C ASP A 396 21.74 13.95 16.73
N GLN A 397 22.75 14.49 16.04
CA GLN A 397 23.09 14.11 14.66
C GLN A 397 23.66 12.68 14.53
N HIS A 398 24.25 12.13 15.59
CA HIS A 398 24.75 10.76 15.63
C HIS A 398 23.62 9.76 15.89
N VAL A 399 22.66 10.11 16.77
CA VAL A 399 21.53 9.24 17.13
C VAL A 399 20.45 9.24 16.06
N LYS A 400 20.17 10.40 15.46
CA LYS A 400 19.12 10.60 14.44
C LYS A 400 19.09 9.55 13.32
N PRO A 401 20.20 9.24 12.59
CA PRO A 401 20.16 8.21 11.56
C PRO A 401 19.81 6.83 12.12
N ILE A 402 20.28 6.50 13.32
CA ILE A 402 20.02 5.21 13.98
C ILE A 402 18.55 5.12 14.42
N ALA A 403 17.98 6.20 14.95
CA ALA A 403 16.57 6.28 15.31
C ALA A 403 15.68 6.07 14.06
N ARG A 404 16.04 6.72 12.95
CA ARG A 404 15.32 6.55 11.67
C ARG A 404 15.38 5.13 11.15
N ASP A 405 16.55 4.49 11.14
CA ASP A 405 16.70 3.10 10.71
C ASP A 405 15.91 2.15 11.65
N THR A 406 15.89 2.45 12.95
CA THR A 406 15.07 1.74 13.94
C THR A 406 13.58 1.86 13.63
N TRP A 407 13.09 3.06 13.28
CA TRP A 407 11.69 3.27 12.90
C TRP A 407 11.34 2.51 11.61
N ILE A 408 12.24 2.50 10.62
CA ILE A 408 12.04 1.76 9.36
C ILE A 408 11.91 0.26 9.66
N ALA A 409 12.84 -0.31 10.42
CA ALA A 409 12.84 -1.73 10.76
C ALA A 409 11.63 -2.10 11.63
N HIS A 410 11.31 -1.28 12.64
CA HIS A 410 10.12 -1.44 13.47
C HIS A 410 8.83 -1.45 12.65
N ASN A 411 8.64 -0.48 11.75
CA ASN A 411 7.42 -0.42 10.94
C ASN A 411 7.27 -1.64 10.03
N HIS A 412 8.36 -2.12 9.41
CA HIS A 412 8.31 -3.37 8.61
C HIS A 412 7.99 -4.58 9.47
N TRP A 413 8.57 -4.67 10.69
CA TRP A 413 8.29 -5.75 11.62
C TRP A 413 6.82 -5.77 12.03
N VAL A 414 6.23 -4.63 12.39
CA VAL A 414 4.79 -4.56 12.72
C VAL A 414 3.92 -5.04 11.56
N LEU A 415 4.23 -4.66 10.32
CA LEU A 415 3.49 -5.19 9.16
C LEU A 415 3.67 -6.70 8.97
N GLY A 416 4.87 -7.21 9.26
CA GLY A 416 5.17 -8.64 9.33
C GLY A 416 4.26 -9.35 10.33
N GLU A 417 4.24 -8.90 11.59
CA GLU A 417 3.40 -9.48 12.67
C GLU A 417 1.90 -9.45 12.33
N LEU A 418 1.43 -8.40 11.65
CA LEU A 418 0.04 -8.29 11.20
C LEU A 418 -0.33 -9.29 10.10
N THR A 419 0.66 -9.89 9.45
CA THR A 419 0.45 -10.81 8.33
C THR A 419 0.96 -12.22 8.57
N GLU A 420 1.85 -12.42 9.55
CA GLU A 420 2.67 -13.61 9.79
C GLU A 420 1.88 -14.92 9.85
N GLY A 421 2.43 -15.95 9.18
CA GLY A 421 2.19 -17.37 9.47
C GLY A 421 0.78 -17.91 9.16
N ARG A 422 -0.12 -17.08 8.63
CA ARG A 422 -1.55 -17.45 8.51
C ARG A 422 -1.95 -17.65 7.05
N SER A 423 -2.13 -18.92 6.68
CA SER A 423 -2.78 -19.34 5.44
C SER A 423 -4.19 -19.88 5.74
N GLY A 424 -4.98 -20.13 4.70
CA GLY A 424 -6.25 -20.81 4.88
C GLY A 424 -7.31 -19.99 5.66
N PRO A 425 -8.26 -20.68 6.33
CA PRO A 425 -9.33 -20.04 7.10
C PRO A 425 -8.84 -19.12 8.22
N LYS A 426 -7.74 -19.51 8.91
CA LYS A 426 -7.13 -18.75 10.02
C LYS A 426 -6.69 -17.33 9.61
N ARG A 427 -6.37 -17.12 8.32
CA ARG A 427 -6.07 -15.79 7.79
C ARG A 427 -7.28 -14.86 7.88
N ARG A 428 -8.46 -15.33 7.48
CA ARG A 428 -9.69 -14.54 7.46
C ARG A 428 -10.18 -14.27 8.87
N GLU A 429 -10.13 -15.26 9.76
CA GLU A 429 -10.47 -15.09 11.19
C GLU A 429 -9.60 -14.03 11.86
N PHE A 430 -8.29 -14.04 11.60
CA PHE A 430 -7.41 -13.02 12.16
C PHE A 430 -7.70 -11.63 11.60
N ALA A 431 -7.89 -11.53 10.29
CA ALA A 431 -8.25 -10.28 9.65
C ALA A 431 -9.57 -9.72 10.23
N GLN A 432 -10.56 -10.58 10.44
CA GLN A 432 -11.82 -10.25 11.10
C GLN A 432 -11.57 -9.72 12.52
N ARG A 433 -10.75 -10.40 13.33
CA ARG A 433 -10.41 -9.95 14.69
C ARG A 433 -9.74 -8.57 14.70
N ILE A 434 -8.84 -8.30 13.76
CA ILE A 434 -8.24 -6.97 13.63
C ILE A 434 -9.33 -5.96 13.27
N ILE A 435 -10.14 -6.23 12.24
CA ILE A 435 -11.23 -5.33 11.82
C ILE A 435 -12.17 -5.03 13.00
N ASP A 436 -12.58 -6.05 13.76
CA ASP A 436 -13.47 -5.90 14.91
C ASP A 436 -12.84 -5.08 16.03
N HIS A 437 -11.56 -5.29 16.36
CA HIS A 437 -10.86 -4.44 17.33
C HIS A 437 -10.91 -2.96 16.97
N TRP A 438 -10.72 -2.62 15.69
CA TRP A 438 -10.82 -1.23 15.23
C TRP A 438 -12.26 -0.69 15.26
N LEU A 439 -13.27 -1.57 15.14
CA LEU A 439 -14.69 -1.21 15.21
C LEU A 439 -15.20 -1.05 16.64
N ASP A 440 -14.64 -1.80 17.58
CA ASP A 440 -14.97 -1.74 19.01
C ASP A 440 -14.36 -0.50 19.68
N GLY A 441 -13.32 0.08 19.07
CA GLY A 441 -12.70 1.33 19.50
C GLY A 441 -13.53 2.60 19.17
N PRO A 442 -12.99 3.79 19.48
CA PRO A 442 -13.64 5.06 19.18
C PRO A 442 -13.99 5.20 17.69
N LEU A 443 -15.07 5.93 17.43
CA LEU A 443 -15.54 6.15 16.08
C LEU A 443 -14.61 7.12 15.32
N THR A 444 -13.69 6.56 14.54
CA THR A 444 -12.71 7.29 13.74
C THR A 444 -13.06 7.22 12.25
N THR A 445 -12.32 7.99 11.45
CA THR A 445 -12.37 7.89 10.00
C THR A 445 -11.97 6.50 9.49
N THR A 446 -11.08 5.79 10.20
CA THR A 446 -10.70 4.39 9.89
C THR A 446 -11.82 3.41 10.24
N SER A 447 -12.37 3.45 11.46
CA SER A 447 -13.42 2.51 11.86
C SER A 447 -14.69 2.65 11.02
N ARG A 448 -15.03 3.88 10.58
CA ARG A 448 -16.09 4.10 9.57
C ARG A 448 -15.85 3.36 8.26
N GLY A 449 -14.63 3.43 7.71
CA GLY A 449 -14.28 2.73 6.48
C GLY A 449 -14.34 1.21 6.66
N LEU A 450 -13.76 0.71 7.75
CA LEU A 450 -13.77 -0.72 8.09
C LEU A 450 -15.19 -1.27 8.32
N GLY A 451 -16.11 -0.46 8.83
CA GLY A 451 -17.51 -0.86 9.00
C GLY A 451 -18.20 -1.16 7.67
N VAL A 452 -17.84 -0.44 6.60
CA VAL A 452 -18.31 -0.73 5.24
C VAL A 452 -17.61 -1.96 4.67
N VAL A 453 -16.31 -2.13 4.94
CA VAL A 453 -15.55 -3.31 4.52
C VAL A 453 -16.17 -4.60 5.07
N LYS A 454 -16.56 -4.61 6.36
CA LYS A 454 -17.24 -5.76 6.98
C LYS A 454 -18.51 -6.13 6.19
N ARG A 455 -19.31 -5.15 5.76
CA ARG A 455 -20.50 -5.37 4.93
C ARG A 455 -20.19 -5.89 3.51
N ILE A 456 -19.05 -5.50 2.93
CA ILE A 456 -18.68 -5.90 1.57
C ILE A 456 -18.10 -7.33 1.55
N LEU A 457 -17.30 -7.68 2.56
CA LEU A 457 -16.48 -8.90 2.54
C LEU A 457 -16.94 -9.99 3.51
N LEU A 458 -17.59 -9.63 4.61
CA LEU A 458 -17.71 -10.48 5.80
C LEU A 458 -19.16 -10.77 6.21
N ASN A 459 -20.11 -10.02 5.64
CA ASN A 459 -21.55 -10.32 5.64
C ASN A 459 -21.95 -10.76 4.24
#